data_AF-A0A932YH78-F1
#
_entry.id   AF-A0A932YH78-F1
#
_cell.length_a   1.000
_cell.length_b   1.000
_cell.length_c   1.000
_cell.angle_alpha   90.00
_cell.angle_beta   90.00
_cell.angle_gamma   90.00
#
_symmetry.space_group_name_H-M   'P 1'
#
loop_
_entity.id
_entity.type
_entity.pdbx_description
1 polymer ?
#
loop_
_entity_poly.entity_id
_entity_poly.type
_entity_poly.pdbx_seq_one_letter_code
_entity_poly.pdbx_strand_id
1 'polypeptide(L)'
;MTKIIAAIVLGLLIVVLGNEIYFFWSKNRAAETRYRELKIGLDKAKADYGRLEEDFKYYLNPANLEKELRARFNYRQPGENLIIIVPKASSTNE
;
A
#
# COMPACT_ATOMS: atom_id res chain seq x y z
N MET A 1 -41.10 -44.73 19.76
CA MET A 1 -41.38 -43.29 19.55
C MET A 1 -40.35 -42.38 20.18
N THR A 2 -40.06 -42.48 21.48
CA THR A 2 -39.10 -41.60 22.19
C THR A 2 -37.70 -41.54 21.56
N LYS A 3 -37.15 -42.67 21.12
CA LYS A 3 -35.84 -42.72 20.42
C LYS A 3 -35.83 -41.97 19.08
N ILE A 4 -36.94 -42.00 18.35
CA ILE A 4 -37.07 -41.31 17.06
C ILE A 4 -37.17 -39.79 17.29
N ILE A 5 -37.95 -39.38 18.29
CA ILE A 5 -38.06 -37.96 18.68
C ILE A 5 -36.69 -37.43 19.14
N ALA A 6 -35.97 -38.19 19.98
CA ALA A 6 -34.63 -37.82 20.42
C ALA A 6 -33.64 -37.68 19.24
N ALA A 7 -33.70 -38.59 18.27
CA ALA A 7 -32.86 -38.50 17.07
C ALA A 7 -33.18 -37.26 16.22
N ILE A 8 -34.46 -36.91 16.07
CA ILE A 8 -34.89 -35.71 15.34
C ILE A 8 -34.39 -34.44 16.05
N VAL A 9 -34.56 -34.36 17.38
CA VAL A 9 -34.09 -33.22 18.17
C VAL A 9 -32.57 -33.07 18.09
N LEU A 10 -31.83 -34.18 18.18
CA LEU A 10 -30.37 -34.16 18.06
C LEU A 10 -29.94 -33.67 16.66
N GLY A 11 -30.61 -34.14 15.60
CA GLY A 11 -30.34 -33.71 14.23
C GLY A 11 -30.57 -32.21 14.05
N LEU A 12 -31.67 -31.69 14.60
CA LEU A 12 -31.99 -30.25 14.56
C LEU A 12 -30.94 -29.43 15.31
N LEU A 13 -30.46 -29.92 16.45
CA LEU A 13 -29.43 -29.26 17.25
C LEU A 13 -28.08 -29.20 16.50
N ILE A 14 -27.70 -30.28 15.80
CA ILE A 14 -26.49 -30.30 14.97
C ILE A 14 -26.58 -29.27 13.83
N VAL A 15 -27.73 -29.16 13.17
CA VAL A 15 -27.94 -28.19 12.08
C VAL A 15 -27.79 -26.75 12.59
N VAL A 16 -28.39 -26.44 13.74
CA VAL A 16 -28.28 -25.11 14.37
C VAL A 16 -26.83 -24.80 14.72
N LEU A 17 -26.13 -25.72 15.39
CA LEU A 17 -24.72 -25.54 15.75
C LEU A 17 -23.82 -25.39 14.51
N GLY A 18 -24.07 -26.18 13.46
CA GLY A 18 -23.34 -26.07 12.21
C GLY A 18 -23.48 -24.68 11.57
N ASN A 19 -24.69 -24.10 11.62
CA ASN A 19 -24.95 -22.78 11.08
C ASN A 19 -24.26 -21.67 11.89
N GLU A 20 -24.31 -21.75 13.22
CA GLU A 20 -23.61 -20.79 14.11
C GLU A 20 -22.08 -20.81 13.89
N ILE A 21 -21.50 -22.01 13.78
CA ILE A 21 -20.07 -22.17 13.50
C ILE A 21 -19.71 -21.57 12.14
N TYR A 22 -20.51 -21.86 11.10
CA TYR A 22 -20.28 -21.32 9.77
C TYR A 22 -20.37 -19.79 9.74
N PHE A 23 -21.39 -19.22 10.39
CA PHE A 23 -21.59 -17.79 10.49
C PHE A 23 -20.45 -17.09 11.25
N PHE A 24 -20.01 -17.66 12.37
CA PHE A 24 -18.88 -17.15 13.14
C PHE A 24 -17.58 -17.20 12.33
N TRP A 25 -17.32 -18.31 11.63
CA TRP A 25 -16.12 -18.45 10.82
C TRP A 25 -16.10 -17.45 9.66
N SER A 26 -17.23 -17.25 8.99
CA SER A 26 -17.39 -16.25 7.93
C SER A 26 -17.13 -14.83 8.43
N LYS A 27 -17.71 -14.47 9.58
CA LYS A 27 -17.48 -13.16 10.23
C LYS A 27 -16.03 -12.95 10.61
N ASN A 28 -15.38 -13.94 11.20
CA ASN A 28 -13.96 -13.84 11.56
C ASN A 28 -13.10 -13.62 10.32
N ARG A 29 -13.35 -14.37 9.24
CA ARG A 29 -12.59 -14.20 8.00
C ARG A 29 -12.78 -12.81 7.38
N ALA A 30 -14.00 -12.29 7.37
CA ALA A 30 -14.27 -10.94 6.89
C ALA A 30 -13.60 -9.86 7.76
N ALA A 31 -13.64 -10.02 9.09
CA ALA A 31 -12.98 -9.12 10.02
C ALA A 31 -11.45 -9.14 9.84
N GLU A 32 -10.87 -10.32 9.64
CA GLU A 32 -9.44 -10.49 9.41
C GLU A 32 -8.99 -9.83 8.10
N THR A 33 -9.75 -9.96 7.01
CA THR A 33 -9.45 -9.26 5.75
C THR A 33 -9.46 -7.74 5.94
N ARG A 34 -10.51 -7.20 6.57
CA ARG A 34 -10.61 -5.76 6.84
C ARG A 34 -9.45 -5.26 7.72
N TYR A 35 -9.08 -6.04 8.73
CA TYR A 35 -7.93 -5.73 9.58
C TYR A 35 -6.63 -5.69 8.78
N ARG A 36 -6.40 -6.68 7.90
CA ARG A 36 -5.20 -6.69 7.03
C ARG A 36 -5.18 -5.49 6.09
N GLU A 37 -6.30 -5.16 5.45
CA GLU A 37 -6.40 -3.99 4.57
C GLU A 37 -6.11 -2.70 5.32
N LEU A 38 -6.70 -2.52 6.50
CA LEU A 38 -6.46 -1.35 7.34
C LEU A 38 -5.01 -1.26 7.80
N LYS A 39 -4.40 -2.38 8.18
CA LYS A 39 -2.99 -2.45 8.55
C LYS A 39 -2.07 -2.08 7.39
N ILE A 40 -2.33 -2.60 6.18
CA ILE A 40 -1.58 -2.24 4.98
C ILE A 40 -1.72 -0.74 4.69
N GLY A 41 -2.93 -0.18 4.82
CA GLY A 41 -3.16 1.26 4.64
C GLY A 41 -2.38 2.10 5.65
N LEU A 42 -2.39 1.69 6.93
CA LEU A 42 -1.65 2.35 7.99
C LEU A 42 -0.14 2.28 7.77
N ASP A 43 0.39 1.12 7.38
CA ASP A 43 1.82 0.93 7.13
C ASP A 43 2.29 1.77 5.93
N LYS A 44 1.47 1.86 4.87
CA LYS A 44 1.73 2.77 3.74
C LYS A 44 1.73 4.24 4.18
N ALA A 45 0.72 4.67 4.92
CA ALA A 45 0.63 6.05 5.40
C ALA A 45 1.81 6.43 6.30
N LYS A 46 2.28 5.52 7.15
CA LYS A 46 3.50 5.72 7.96
C LYS A 46 4.75 5.83 7.10
N ALA A 47 4.89 4.99 6.08
CA ALA A 47 6.02 5.05 5.17
C ALA A 47 6.03 6.37 4.36
N ASP A 48 4.87 6.80 3.87
CA ASP A 48 4.73 8.06 3.14
C ASP A 48 5.00 9.27 4.04
N TYR A 49 4.55 9.23 5.30
CA TYR A 49 4.88 10.25 6.28
C TYR A 49 6.40 10.35 6.51
N GLY A 50 7.09 9.21 6.70
CA GLY A 50 8.54 9.19 6.89
C GLY A 50 9.30 9.81 5.71
N ARG A 51 8.91 9.46 4.48
CA ARG A 51 9.49 10.06 3.26
C ARG A 51 9.23 11.56 3.19
N LEU A 52 8.00 11.99 3.48
CA LEU A 52 7.66 13.41 3.44
C LEU A 52 8.41 14.20 4.52
N GLU A 53 8.63 13.61 5.69
CA GLU A 53 9.43 14.22 6.76
C GLU A 53 10.91 14.33 6.37
N GLU A 54 11.47 13.31 5.71
CA GLU A 54 12.82 13.33 5.15
C GLU A 54 12.97 14.41 4.07
N ASP A 55 12.04 14.47 3.12
CA ASP A 55 11.99 15.50 2.08
C ASP A 55 11.88 16.90 2.71
N PHE A 56 11.01 17.07 3.70
CA PHE A 56 10.85 18.32 4.41
C PHE A 56 12.15 18.77 5.09
N LYS A 57 12.84 17.86 5.78
CA LYS A 57 14.16 18.12 6.39
C LYS A 57 15.23 18.43 5.34
N TYR A 58 15.19 17.75 4.20
CA TYR A 58 16.12 17.99 3.11
C TYR A 58 15.93 19.40 2.51
N TYR A 59 14.69 19.81 2.26
CA TYR A 59 14.33 21.11 1.70
C TYR A 59 14.41 22.27 2.70
N LEU A 60 14.41 21.99 4.00
CA LEU A 60 14.70 22.98 5.04
C LEU A 60 16.09 23.60 4.89
N ASN A 61 17.05 22.91 4.27
CA ASN A 61 18.34 23.48 3.93
C ASN A 61 18.23 24.30 2.62
N PRO A 62 18.43 25.63 2.65
CA PRO A 62 18.30 26.48 1.46
C PRO A 62 19.19 26.06 0.29
N ALA A 63 20.39 25.52 0.55
CA ALA A 63 21.29 25.05 -0.50
C ALA A 63 20.74 23.83 -1.25
N ASN A 64 20.06 22.93 -0.54
CA ASN A 64 19.41 21.77 -1.14
C ASN A 64 18.17 22.17 -1.94
N LEU A 65 17.41 23.14 -1.43
CA LEU A 65 16.25 23.70 -2.12
C LEU A 65 16.67 24.39 -3.43
N GLU A 66 17.74 25.19 -3.40
CA GLU A 66 18.31 25.82 -4.59
C GLU A 66 18.74 24.77 -5.62
N LYS A 67 19.43 23.71 -5.18
CA LYS A 67 19.86 22.60 -6.05
C LYS A 67 18.68 21.96 -6.79
N GLU A 68 17.58 21.66 -6.10
CA GLU A 68 16.42 21.05 -6.75
C GLU A 68 15.61 22.00 -7.61
N LEU A 69 15.55 23.29 -7.26
CA LEU A 69 14.98 24.31 -8.14
C LEU A 69 15.82 24.46 -9.42
N ARG A 70 17.15 24.46 -9.31
CA ARG A 70 18.05 24.50 -10.48
C ARG A 70 17.90 23.26 -11.34
N ALA A 71 17.79 22.07 -10.75
CA ALA A 71 17.58 20.83 -11.50
C ALA A 71 16.21 20.77 -12.20
N ARG A 72 15.12 21.16 -11.53
CA ARG A 72 13.75 21.09 -12.11
C ARG A 72 13.51 22.10 -13.23
N PHE A 73 14.02 23.32 -13.07
CA PHE A 73 13.76 24.41 -14.02
C PHE A 73 14.96 24.71 -14.93
N ASN A 74 16.04 23.92 -14.83
CA ASN A 74 17.31 24.15 -15.53
C ASN A 74 17.89 25.56 -15.31
N TYR A 75 17.74 26.11 -14.10
CA TYR A 75 18.28 27.43 -13.78
C TYR A 75 19.82 27.40 -13.71
N ARG A 76 20.45 28.37 -14.37
CA ARG A 76 21.90 28.55 -14.39
C ARG A 76 22.33 29.79 -13.65
N GLN A 77 23.52 29.72 -13.08
CA GLN A 77 24.19 30.93 -12.62
C GLN A 77 24.67 31.75 -13.82
N PRO A 78 24.72 33.09 -13.71
CA PRO A 78 25.24 33.94 -14.78
C PRO A 78 26.65 33.49 -15.17
N GLY A 79 26.83 32.99 -16.41
CA GLY A 79 28.12 32.52 -16.94
C GLY A 79 28.30 31.00 -17.07
N GLU A 80 27.34 30.17 -16.68
CA GLU A 80 27.43 28.71 -16.88
C GLU A 80 27.04 28.25 -18.30
N ASN A 81 27.95 27.53 -18.96
CA ASN A 81 27.73 26.93 -20.29
C ASN A 81 26.97 25.59 -20.18
N LEU A 82 25.90 25.41 -20.98
CA LEU A 82 25.22 24.11 -21.11
C LEU A 82 26.05 23.19 -21.99
N ILE A 83 26.29 21.96 -21.55
CA ILE A 83 26.77 20.90 -22.43
C ILE A 83 25.59 19.97 -22.70
N ILE A 84 25.01 20.06 -23.90
CA ILE A 84 24.00 19.09 -24.36
C ILE A 84 24.76 17.93 -25.00
N ILE A 85 24.77 16.77 -24.35
CA ILE A 85 25.33 15.55 -24.90
C ILE A 85 24.23 14.86 -25.72
N VAL A 86 24.28 14.99 -27.04
CA VAL A 86 23.41 14.23 -27.95
C VAL A 86 24.12 12.90 -28.26
N PRO A 87 23.57 11.75 -27.85
CA PRO A 87 24.13 10.46 -28.26
C PRO A 87 23.96 10.32 -29.77
N LYS A 88 25.05 9.98 -30.48
CA LYS A 88 24.96 9.64 -31.91
C LYS A 88 24.00 8.45 -32.03
N ALA A 89 22.94 8.62 -32.82
CA ALA A 89 22.08 7.52 -33.22
C ALA A 89 23.00 6.41 -33.75
N SER A 90 22.94 5.24 -33.10
CA SER A 90 23.54 4.03 -33.63
C SER A 90 22.85 3.77 -34.97
N SER A 91 23.48 4.19 -36.06
CA SER A 91 23.11 3.77 -37.40
C SER A 91 23.37 2.27 -37.45
N THR A 92 22.35 1.48 -37.12
CA THR A 92 22.27 0.08 -37.50
C THR A 92 22.27 0.08 -39.02
N ASN A 93 23.44 -0.15 -39.60
CA ASN A 93 23.56 -0.42 -41.03
C ASN A 93 23.06 -1.84 -41.25
N GLU A 94 22.05 -1.97 -42.13
CA GLU A 94 21.60 -3.22 -42.75
C GLU A 94 22.69 -3.82 -43.64
#